data_AF-A0A9E7PMV8-F1
#
_entry.id   AF-A0A9E7PMV8-F1
#
_cell.length_a   1.000
_cell.length_b   1.000
_cell.length_c   1.000
_cell.angle_alpha   90.00
_cell.angle_beta   90.00
_cell.angle_gamma   90.00
#
_symmetry.space_group_name_H-M   'P 1'
#
loop_
_entity.id
_entity.type
_entity.pdbx_description
1 polymer ?
#
loop_
_entity_poly.entity_id
_entity_poly.type
_entity_poly.pdbx_seq_one_letter_code
_entity_poly.pdbx_strand_id
1 'polypeptide(L)'
;MNAIMYAFEKYPDAGQDRIVNIPFLIDLISYNQIGTTILDNTYLRMPYGPVSAYAYSKMEELLSANMRLKKVSGDESGDAASLLQKRQDLSRFSIYEYYLLNKVLSKAGDMECEEFSDYINSFNLSSEAEGLGTIPLKEFYLDSDDAGKLSSFGFSHITEEQEFTRSINLFSKEVSGMGRPDKVLVNWKLNEIRDKFPEYSGDLFYDIYLDWDEAFRLLVKDYHVFADVLGRQFCENYCITTNECSSSEYSSLVQCAHDDYSLKIKEISDFLADDDNFSKKLPGKNSDKAFIELIKSCNNSLNVTKLKMDTPSDGSLLL
;
A
#
# COMPACT_ATOMS: atom_id res chain seq x y z
N MET A 1 -1.59 -4.44 -12.24
CA MET A 1 -1.06 -5.48 -13.15
C MET A 1 0.13 -6.23 -12.55
N ASN A 2 1.18 -5.57 -12.07
CA ASN A 2 2.32 -6.26 -11.43
C ASN A 2 1.87 -7.17 -10.26
N ALA A 3 0.93 -6.70 -9.44
CA ALA A 3 0.33 -7.49 -8.34
C ALA A 3 -0.44 -8.74 -8.83
N ILE A 4 -1.16 -8.61 -9.95
CA ILE A 4 -1.90 -9.71 -10.57
C ILE A 4 -0.93 -10.75 -11.14
N MET A 5 0.12 -10.31 -11.84
CA MET A 5 1.18 -11.20 -12.32
C MET A 5 1.84 -11.94 -11.17
N TYR A 6 2.07 -11.24 -10.06
CA TYR A 6 2.60 -11.84 -8.83
C TYR A 6 1.68 -12.90 -8.22
N ALA A 7 0.39 -12.62 -8.15
CA ALA A 7 -0.60 -13.58 -7.72
C ALA A 7 -0.62 -14.83 -8.61
N PHE A 8 -0.55 -14.69 -9.93
CA PHE A 8 -0.48 -15.82 -10.87
C PHE A 8 0.78 -16.67 -10.69
N GLU A 9 1.94 -16.06 -10.42
CA GLU A 9 3.19 -16.80 -10.21
C GLU A 9 3.17 -17.58 -8.89
N LYS A 10 2.61 -16.98 -7.84
CA LYS A 10 2.59 -17.59 -6.49
C LYS A 10 1.46 -18.58 -6.28
N TYR A 11 0.34 -18.42 -6.98
CA TYR A 11 -0.86 -19.25 -6.86
C TYR A 11 -1.34 -19.66 -8.26
N PRO A 12 -0.57 -20.47 -9.00
CA PRO A 12 -0.90 -20.85 -10.37
C PRO A 12 -2.21 -21.65 -10.48
N ASP A 13 -2.58 -22.36 -9.41
CA ASP A 13 -3.80 -23.17 -9.34
C ASP A 13 -5.04 -22.34 -8.93
N ALA A 14 -4.84 -21.09 -8.50
CA ALA A 14 -5.95 -20.18 -8.26
C ALA A 14 -6.58 -19.78 -9.59
N GLY A 15 -7.89 -20.02 -9.74
CA GLY A 15 -8.64 -19.62 -10.92
C GLY A 15 -8.49 -18.11 -11.22
N GLN A 16 -8.54 -17.74 -12.50
CA GLN A 16 -8.36 -16.35 -12.95
C GLN A 16 -9.29 -15.38 -12.21
N ASP A 17 -10.54 -15.80 -11.99
CA ASP A 17 -11.58 -15.02 -11.30
C ASP A 17 -11.25 -14.74 -9.82
N ARG A 18 -10.45 -15.58 -9.16
CA ARG A 18 -9.96 -15.30 -7.81
C ARG A 18 -8.90 -14.20 -7.83
N ILE A 19 -7.95 -14.32 -8.76
CA ILE A 19 -6.79 -13.44 -8.83
C ILE A 19 -7.19 -12.00 -9.15
N VAL A 20 -8.27 -11.79 -9.91
CA VAL A 20 -8.75 -10.42 -10.25
C VAL A 20 -9.28 -9.64 -9.06
N ASN A 21 -9.72 -10.34 -8.00
CA ASN A 21 -10.27 -9.76 -6.78
C ASN A 21 -9.18 -9.44 -5.73
N ILE A 22 -7.96 -9.96 -5.90
CA ILE A 22 -6.83 -9.69 -4.98
C ILE A 22 -6.51 -8.19 -4.87
N PRO A 23 -6.41 -7.42 -5.98
CA PRO A 23 -6.20 -5.97 -5.89
C PRO A 23 -7.25 -5.25 -5.04
N PHE A 24 -8.51 -5.67 -5.15
CA PHE A 24 -9.60 -5.07 -4.38
C PHE A 24 -9.37 -5.24 -2.87
N LEU A 25 -9.05 -6.44 -2.40
CA LEU A 25 -8.78 -6.67 -0.98
C LEU A 25 -7.59 -5.84 -0.48
N ILE A 26 -6.51 -5.78 -1.26
CA ILE A 26 -5.32 -5.00 -0.92
C ILE A 26 -5.67 -3.52 -0.77
N ASP A 27 -6.42 -2.95 -1.71
CA ASP A 27 -6.83 -1.56 -1.65
C ASP A 27 -7.89 -1.29 -0.59
N LEU A 28 -8.76 -2.26 -0.31
CA LEU A 28 -9.71 -2.18 0.79
C LEU A 28 -9.00 -2.10 2.13
N ILE A 29 -8.01 -2.97 2.37
CA ILE A 29 -7.18 -2.93 3.58
C ILE A 29 -6.42 -1.60 3.66
N SER A 30 -5.70 -1.24 2.60
CA SER A 30 -4.92 0.01 2.56
C SER A 30 -5.78 1.24 2.81
N TYR A 31 -6.98 1.30 2.21
CA TYR A 31 -7.87 2.44 2.39
C TYR A 31 -8.34 2.58 3.85
N ASN A 32 -8.61 1.47 4.53
CA ASN A 32 -9.03 1.50 5.94
C ASN A 32 -7.86 1.74 6.89
N GLN A 33 -6.65 1.29 6.57
CA GLN A 33 -5.46 1.50 7.41
C GLN A 33 -4.82 2.89 7.27
N ILE A 34 -4.67 3.38 6.03
CA ILE A 34 -3.93 4.62 5.76
C ILE A 34 -4.77 5.66 5.00
N GLY A 35 -6.04 5.39 4.69
CA GLY A 35 -6.92 6.37 4.02
C GLY A 35 -6.72 6.51 2.52
N THR A 36 -5.92 5.64 1.89
CA THR A 36 -5.67 5.68 0.46
C THR A 36 -5.49 4.29 -0.14
N THR A 37 -5.77 4.16 -1.44
CA THR A 37 -5.53 2.95 -2.21
C THR A 37 -4.13 2.97 -2.83
N ILE A 38 -3.56 1.80 -3.12
CA ILE A 38 -2.19 1.62 -3.58
C ILE A 38 -2.09 0.99 -4.97
N LEU A 39 -3.04 0.15 -5.38
CA LEU A 39 -3.00 -0.56 -6.66
C LEU A 39 -3.88 0.07 -7.74
N ASP A 40 -5.11 0.45 -7.38
CA ASP A 40 -6.06 1.14 -8.25
C ASP A 40 -6.95 2.08 -7.41
N ASN A 41 -7.59 3.03 -8.06
CA ASN A 41 -8.56 3.93 -7.43
C ASN A 41 -9.96 3.81 -8.02
N THR A 42 -10.12 2.94 -9.02
CA THR A 42 -11.36 2.74 -9.76
C THR A 42 -11.73 1.26 -9.78
N TYR A 43 -12.80 0.92 -9.06
CA TYR A 43 -13.31 -0.45 -8.96
C TYR A 43 -14.70 -0.56 -9.57
N LEU A 44 -14.96 -1.63 -10.30
CA LEU A 44 -16.24 -1.93 -10.93
C LEU A 44 -16.98 -2.97 -10.09
N ARG A 45 -18.28 -2.78 -9.86
CA ARG A 45 -19.14 -3.82 -9.31
C ARG A 45 -19.33 -4.93 -10.34
N MET A 46 -18.93 -6.16 -10.01
CA MET A 46 -19.16 -7.33 -10.84
C MET A 46 -19.94 -8.40 -10.06
N PRO A 47 -20.63 -9.34 -10.75
CA PRO A 47 -21.40 -10.40 -10.09
C PRO A 47 -20.61 -11.31 -9.15
N TYR A 48 -19.28 -11.35 -9.32
CA TYR A 48 -18.36 -12.18 -8.53
C TYR A 48 -17.44 -11.35 -7.62
N GLY A 49 -17.86 -10.11 -7.32
CA GLY A 49 -17.15 -9.19 -6.46
C GLY A 49 -16.55 -7.97 -7.18
N PRO A 50 -16.04 -6.98 -6.45
CA PRO A 50 -15.41 -5.81 -7.03
C PRO A 50 -14.10 -6.13 -7.77
N VAL A 51 -13.95 -5.57 -8.97
CA VAL A 51 -12.75 -5.74 -9.80
C VAL A 51 -12.14 -4.39 -10.17
N SER A 52 -10.81 -4.29 -10.14
CA SER A 52 -10.10 -3.12 -10.64
C SER A 52 -10.47 -2.85 -12.11
N ALA A 53 -10.90 -1.62 -12.43
CA ALA A 53 -11.31 -1.26 -13.78
C ALA A 53 -10.14 -1.43 -14.78
N TYR A 54 -8.93 -1.08 -14.34
CA TYR A 54 -7.73 -1.27 -15.14
C TYR A 54 -7.41 -2.75 -15.37
N ALA A 55 -7.50 -3.57 -14.31
CA ALA A 55 -7.29 -5.01 -14.40
C ALA A 55 -8.30 -5.66 -15.35
N TYR A 56 -9.59 -5.33 -15.20
CA TYR A 56 -10.67 -5.84 -16.03
C TYR A 56 -10.46 -5.50 -17.51
N SER A 57 -10.20 -4.23 -17.83
CA SER A 57 -9.89 -3.79 -19.20
C SER A 57 -8.71 -4.55 -19.81
N LYS A 58 -7.63 -4.75 -19.04
CA LYS A 58 -6.44 -5.45 -19.53
C LYS A 58 -6.66 -6.95 -19.68
N MET A 59 -7.44 -7.57 -18.82
CA MET A 59 -7.79 -8.98 -18.98
C MET A 59 -8.70 -9.19 -20.18
N GLU A 60 -9.66 -8.29 -20.44
CA GLU A 60 -10.49 -8.35 -21.64
C GLU A 60 -9.65 -8.21 -22.93
N GLU A 61 -8.66 -7.31 -22.94
CA GLU A 61 -7.67 -7.20 -24.02
C GLU A 61 -6.86 -8.51 -24.21
N LEU A 62 -6.44 -9.15 -23.11
CA LEU A 62 -5.67 -10.40 -23.14
C LEU A 62 -6.52 -11.59 -23.61
N LEU A 63 -7.75 -11.72 -23.13
CA LEU A 63 -8.69 -12.77 -23.51
C LEU A 63 -9.15 -12.62 -24.97
N SER A 64 -9.40 -11.38 -25.42
CA SER A 64 -9.75 -11.10 -26.82
C SER A 64 -8.57 -11.33 -27.77
N ALA A 65 -7.33 -11.07 -27.35
CA ALA A 65 -6.13 -11.44 -28.09
C ALA A 65 -5.96 -12.97 -28.17
N ASN A 66 -6.23 -13.70 -27.09
CA ASN A 66 -6.13 -15.16 -27.04
C ASN A 66 -7.20 -15.84 -27.92
N MET A 67 -8.43 -15.30 -27.93
CA MET A 67 -9.50 -15.73 -28.86
C MET A 67 -9.14 -15.50 -30.34
N ARG A 68 -8.41 -14.42 -30.65
CA ARG A 68 -7.91 -14.16 -32.01
C ARG A 68 -6.79 -15.13 -32.40
N LEU A 69 -5.91 -15.48 -31.47
CA LEU A 69 -4.83 -16.46 -31.69
C LEU A 69 -5.36 -17.89 -31.84
N LYS A 70 -6.35 -18.31 -31.04
CA LYS A 70 -7.04 -19.61 -31.18
C LYS A 70 -7.75 -19.75 -32.53
N LYS A 71 -8.31 -18.67 -33.08
CA LYS A 71 -8.94 -18.67 -34.42
C LYS A 71 -7.94 -18.83 -35.57
N VAL A 72 -6.66 -18.51 -35.36
CA VAL A 72 -5.63 -18.55 -36.42
C VAL A 72 -4.81 -19.84 -36.36
N SER A 73 -4.68 -20.48 -35.19
CA SER A 73 -3.77 -21.61 -35.00
C SER A 73 -4.42 -23.00 -34.98
N GLY A 74 -5.74 -23.14 -34.78
CA GLY A 74 -6.40 -24.45 -34.82
C GLY A 74 -5.88 -25.48 -33.80
N ASP A 75 -5.08 -25.02 -32.84
CA ASP A 75 -4.45 -25.82 -31.80
C ASP A 75 -5.16 -25.52 -30.48
N GLU A 76 -5.75 -26.55 -29.86
CA GLU A 76 -6.52 -26.41 -28.62
C GLU A 76 -5.65 -26.11 -27.39
N SER A 77 -4.33 -26.10 -27.55
CA SER A 77 -3.35 -25.76 -26.50
C SER A 77 -2.79 -24.34 -26.66
N GLY A 78 -3.67 -23.36 -26.82
CA GLY A 78 -3.30 -21.94 -26.76
C GLY A 78 -2.77 -21.59 -25.36
N ASP A 79 -1.46 -21.70 -25.20
CA ASP A 79 -0.69 -21.54 -23.98
C ASP A 79 -0.89 -20.15 -23.37
N ALA A 80 -1.89 -20.03 -22.48
CA ALA A 80 -2.13 -18.82 -21.68
C ALA A 80 -0.87 -18.41 -20.88
N ALA A 81 0.06 -19.34 -20.65
CA ALA A 81 1.35 -19.10 -20.02
C ALA A 81 2.28 -18.20 -20.85
N SER A 82 2.12 -18.13 -22.18
CA SER A 82 3.01 -17.33 -23.05
C SER A 82 2.80 -15.82 -22.89
N LEU A 83 1.59 -15.35 -22.56
CA LEU A 83 1.28 -13.94 -22.29
C LEU A 83 1.66 -13.51 -20.86
N LEU A 84 1.82 -14.48 -19.95
CA LEU A 84 2.30 -14.29 -18.59
C LEU A 84 3.84 -14.27 -18.49
N GLN A 85 4.58 -14.35 -19.61
CA GLN A 85 6.05 -14.34 -19.62
C GLN A 85 6.69 -13.05 -19.08
N LYS A 86 5.92 -11.98 -18.88
CA LYS A 86 6.43 -10.76 -18.24
C LYS A 86 6.57 -11.03 -16.75
N ARG A 87 7.76 -11.48 -16.33
CA ARG A 87 8.11 -11.64 -14.92
C ARG A 87 7.71 -10.39 -14.14
N GLN A 88 7.10 -10.61 -12.99
CA GLN A 88 6.84 -9.58 -12.01
C GLN A 88 8.11 -8.80 -11.69
N ASP A 89 7.99 -7.49 -11.63
CA ASP A 89 9.07 -6.61 -11.22
C ASP A 89 8.85 -6.22 -9.75
N LEU A 90 9.43 -7.00 -8.83
CA LEU A 90 9.26 -6.79 -7.39
C LEU A 90 9.77 -5.42 -6.92
N SER A 91 10.69 -4.80 -7.67
CA SER A 91 11.21 -3.47 -7.36
C SER A 91 10.15 -2.37 -7.46
N ARG A 92 8.99 -2.67 -8.04
CA ARG A 92 7.87 -1.73 -8.16
C ARG A 92 7.00 -1.66 -6.92
N PHE A 93 7.11 -2.63 -6.01
CA PHE A 93 6.34 -2.60 -4.78
C PHE A 93 7.09 -1.84 -3.69
N SER A 94 6.35 -1.05 -2.91
CA SER A 94 6.81 -0.65 -1.58
C SER A 94 6.88 -1.87 -0.65
N ILE A 95 7.63 -1.76 0.45
CA ILE A 95 7.66 -2.79 1.51
C ILE A 95 6.23 -3.09 2.00
N TYR A 96 5.40 -2.05 2.17
CA TYR A 96 4.01 -2.18 2.58
C TYR A 96 3.12 -2.82 1.51
N GLU A 97 3.29 -2.43 0.25
CA GLU A 97 2.54 -3.05 -0.86
C GLU A 97 2.88 -4.54 -0.98
N TYR A 98 4.14 -4.91 -0.81
CA TYR A 98 4.59 -6.30 -0.80
C TYR A 98 4.09 -7.07 0.42
N TYR A 99 4.14 -6.47 1.61
CA TYR A 99 3.56 -7.01 2.84
C TYR A 99 2.08 -7.37 2.64
N LEU A 100 1.26 -6.40 2.24
CA LEU A 100 -0.17 -6.60 2.02
C LEU A 100 -0.44 -7.66 0.97
N LEU A 101 0.30 -7.61 -0.15
CA LEU A 101 0.16 -8.58 -1.23
C LEU A 101 0.42 -10.00 -0.74
N ASN A 102 1.51 -10.27 -0.02
CA ASN A 102 1.80 -11.61 0.47
C ASN A 102 0.81 -12.07 1.54
N LYS A 103 0.42 -11.18 2.46
CA LYS A 103 -0.53 -11.54 3.52
C LYS A 103 -1.91 -11.88 2.96
N VAL A 104 -2.41 -11.08 2.02
CA VAL A 104 -3.66 -11.36 1.31
C VAL A 104 -3.55 -12.65 0.50
N LEU A 105 -2.46 -12.84 -0.22
CA LEU A 105 -2.28 -14.03 -1.04
C LEU A 105 -2.14 -15.31 -0.23
N SER A 106 -1.36 -15.32 0.85
CA SER A 106 -1.24 -16.46 1.76
C SER A 106 -2.60 -16.89 2.26
N LYS A 107 -3.38 -15.93 2.76
CA LYS A 107 -4.70 -16.24 3.31
C LYS A 107 -5.72 -16.65 2.25
N ALA A 108 -5.66 -16.05 1.05
CA ALA A 108 -6.48 -16.48 -0.08
C ALA A 108 -6.09 -17.87 -0.60
N GLY A 109 -4.83 -18.28 -0.42
CA GLY A 109 -4.33 -19.62 -0.73
C GLY A 109 -4.91 -20.70 0.17
N ASP A 110 -5.21 -20.37 1.43
CA ASP A 110 -5.81 -21.29 2.40
C ASP A 110 -7.30 -21.58 2.15
N MET A 111 -7.96 -20.79 1.29
CA MET A 111 -9.41 -20.88 1.01
C MET A 111 -9.72 -21.64 -0.28
N GLU A 112 -10.85 -22.34 -0.32
CA GLU A 112 -11.37 -22.96 -1.56
C GLU A 112 -11.99 -21.94 -2.54
N CYS A 113 -12.06 -22.29 -3.84
CA CYS A 113 -12.75 -21.58 -4.94
C CYS A 113 -13.91 -20.70 -4.47
N GLU A 114 -14.89 -21.43 -3.96
CA GLU A 114 -16.21 -20.94 -3.60
C GLU A 114 -16.11 -20.12 -2.31
N GLU A 115 -15.37 -20.59 -1.31
CA GLU A 115 -15.16 -19.90 -0.03
C GLU A 115 -14.56 -18.50 -0.21
N PHE A 116 -13.52 -18.34 -1.04
CA PHE A 116 -12.95 -17.03 -1.29
C PHE A 116 -13.93 -16.11 -2.00
N SER A 117 -14.71 -16.63 -2.94
CA SER A 117 -15.71 -15.86 -3.69
C SER A 117 -16.83 -15.40 -2.75
N ASP A 118 -17.31 -16.30 -1.90
CA ASP A 118 -18.31 -16.02 -0.86
C ASP A 118 -17.79 -14.98 0.14
N TYR A 119 -16.52 -15.07 0.52
CA TYR A 119 -15.87 -14.08 1.37
C TYR A 119 -15.88 -12.68 0.72
N ILE A 120 -15.44 -12.56 -0.54
CA ILE A 120 -15.49 -11.28 -1.27
C ILE A 120 -16.93 -10.76 -1.39
N ASN A 121 -17.87 -11.64 -1.71
CA ASN A 121 -19.27 -11.28 -1.89
C ASN A 121 -19.97 -10.92 -0.58
N SER A 122 -19.39 -11.31 0.56
CA SER A 122 -19.96 -10.99 1.87
C SER A 122 -19.83 -9.50 2.23
N PHE A 123 -18.90 -8.74 1.63
CA PHE A 123 -18.76 -7.30 1.87
C PHE A 123 -19.94 -6.53 1.31
N ASN A 124 -20.40 -5.49 2.01
CA ASN A 124 -21.53 -4.66 1.54
C ASN A 124 -21.23 -3.98 0.19
N LEU A 125 -19.95 -3.68 -0.05
CA LEU A 125 -19.40 -3.15 -1.31
C LEU A 125 -19.67 -4.06 -2.52
N SER A 126 -19.87 -5.35 -2.26
CA SER A 126 -20.16 -6.38 -3.27
C SER A 126 -21.66 -6.58 -3.48
N SER A 127 -22.52 -6.21 -2.52
CA SER A 127 -23.92 -6.64 -2.47
C SER A 127 -24.99 -5.62 -2.89
N GLU A 128 -24.64 -4.41 -3.35
CA GLU A 128 -25.65 -3.45 -3.83
C GLU A 128 -25.83 -3.52 -5.36
N ALA A 129 -26.75 -4.40 -5.77
CA ALA A 129 -27.09 -4.72 -7.16
C ALA A 129 -27.94 -3.65 -7.89
N GLU A 130 -28.25 -2.50 -7.29
CA GLU A 130 -29.04 -1.45 -7.98
C GLU A 130 -28.19 -0.53 -8.87
N GLY A 131 -26.86 -0.61 -8.80
CA GLY A 131 -25.97 0.19 -9.64
C GLY A 131 -24.87 -0.64 -10.31
N LEU A 132 -25.10 -1.13 -11.53
CA LEU A 132 -23.98 -1.46 -12.43
C LEU A 132 -23.11 -0.20 -12.58
N GLY A 133 -21.88 -0.22 -12.09
CA GLY A 133 -21.02 0.95 -12.15
C GLY A 133 -19.80 0.90 -11.24
N THR A 134 -19.07 2.01 -11.24
CA THR A 134 -17.88 2.22 -10.41
C THR A 134 -18.27 2.34 -8.94
N ILE A 135 -17.48 1.73 -8.05
CA ILE A 135 -17.56 1.88 -6.59
C ILE A 135 -16.85 3.17 -6.20
N PRO A 136 -17.56 4.17 -5.65
CA PRO A 136 -16.93 5.37 -5.11
C PRO A 136 -15.96 5.04 -3.96
N LEU A 137 -14.77 5.65 -3.96
CA LEU A 137 -13.76 5.43 -2.89
C LEU A 137 -14.29 5.73 -1.48
N LYS A 138 -15.25 6.64 -1.33
CA LYS A 138 -15.88 6.92 -0.03
C LYS A 138 -16.58 5.70 0.58
N GLU A 139 -17.00 4.75 -0.25
CA GLU A 139 -17.68 3.52 0.18
C GLU A 139 -16.68 2.45 0.62
N PHE A 140 -15.38 2.62 0.35
CA PHE A 140 -14.34 1.72 0.87
C PHE A 140 -14.18 1.83 2.39
N TYR A 141 -14.72 2.88 3.01
CA TYR A 141 -14.73 3.01 4.45
C TYR A 141 -15.67 1.98 5.05
N LEU A 142 -15.12 0.99 5.73
CA LEU A 142 -15.89 -0.13 6.26
C LEU A 142 -16.64 0.26 7.52
N ASP A 143 -17.86 -0.26 7.65
CA ASP A 143 -18.57 -0.29 8.92
C ASP A 143 -17.97 -1.35 9.86
N SER A 144 -18.49 -1.44 11.09
CA SER A 144 -18.00 -2.40 12.09
C SER A 144 -18.10 -3.85 11.64
N ASP A 145 -19.11 -4.17 10.83
CA ASP A 145 -19.42 -5.54 10.42
C ASP A 145 -18.48 -5.97 9.30
N ASP A 146 -18.29 -5.12 8.29
CA ASP A 146 -17.31 -5.34 7.22
C ASP A 146 -15.87 -5.28 7.72
N ALA A 147 -15.55 -4.38 8.65
CA ALA A 147 -14.22 -4.33 9.28
C ALA A 147 -13.93 -5.61 10.09
N GLY A 148 -14.97 -6.25 10.66
CA GLY A 148 -14.86 -7.56 11.29
C GLY A 148 -14.43 -8.66 10.33
N LYS A 149 -14.81 -8.58 9.03
CA LYS A 149 -14.46 -9.58 8.01
C LYS A 149 -12.96 -9.58 7.70
N LEU A 150 -12.35 -8.39 7.67
CA LEU A 150 -10.90 -8.23 7.47
C LEU A 150 -10.05 -8.84 8.60
N SER A 151 -10.61 -9.13 9.78
CA SER A 151 -9.90 -9.80 10.88
C SER A 151 -9.32 -11.15 10.48
N SER A 152 -9.95 -11.84 9.52
CA SER A 152 -9.46 -13.10 8.96
C SER A 152 -8.10 -12.98 8.27
N PHE A 153 -7.74 -11.78 7.81
CA PHE A 153 -6.44 -11.42 7.24
C PHE A 153 -5.52 -10.77 8.28
N GLY A 154 -5.86 -10.83 9.57
CA GLY A 154 -5.12 -10.16 10.63
C GLY A 154 -5.28 -8.64 10.62
N PHE A 155 -6.38 -8.12 10.04
CA PHE A 155 -6.72 -6.71 9.98
C PHE A 155 -8.09 -6.48 10.61
N SER A 156 -8.18 -6.44 11.94
CA SER A 156 -9.47 -6.24 12.63
C SER A 156 -9.67 -4.79 13.04
N HIS A 157 -10.86 -4.24 12.71
CA HIS A 157 -11.40 -2.95 13.17
C HIS A 157 -10.53 -1.71 12.89
N ILE A 158 -11.18 -0.55 12.76
CA ILE A 158 -10.49 0.74 12.77
C ILE A 158 -10.05 0.99 14.20
N THR A 159 -8.77 0.74 14.49
CA THR A 159 -8.17 1.02 15.80
C THR A 159 -7.74 2.48 15.90
N GLU A 160 -7.44 2.98 17.10
CA GLU A 160 -6.93 4.34 17.29
C GLU A 160 -5.66 4.56 16.44
N GLU A 161 -4.80 3.55 16.33
CA GLU A 161 -3.60 3.55 15.50
C GLU A 161 -3.90 3.74 14.01
N GLN A 162 -5.00 3.16 13.51
CA GLN A 162 -5.43 3.32 12.11
C GLN A 162 -6.05 4.69 11.86
N GLU A 163 -6.82 5.23 12.81
CA GLU A 163 -7.33 6.60 12.70
C GLU A 163 -6.19 7.63 12.70
N PHE A 164 -5.14 7.37 13.48
CA PHE A 164 -3.92 8.19 13.52
C PHE A 164 -3.21 8.22 12.17
N THR A 165 -2.86 7.05 11.60
CA THR A 165 -2.21 6.96 10.28
C THR A 165 -3.08 7.56 9.18
N ARG A 166 -4.38 7.27 9.19
CA ARG A 166 -5.32 7.85 8.23
C ARG A 166 -5.36 9.38 8.33
N SER A 167 -5.37 9.93 9.54
CA SER A 167 -5.35 11.38 9.76
C SER A 167 -4.08 12.02 9.23
N ILE A 168 -2.92 11.42 9.50
CA ILE A 168 -1.63 11.87 8.97
C ILE A 168 -1.61 11.84 7.44
N ASN A 169 -1.99 10.72 6.83
CA ASN A 169 -1.91 10.57 5.38
C ASN A 169 -2.85 11.53 4.64
N LEU A 170 -4.09 11.66 5.11
CA LEU A 170 -5.07 12.58 4.51
C LEU A 170 -4.62 14.04 4.63
N PHE A 171 -4.12 14.43 5.81
CA PHE A 171 -3.60 15.77 6.02
C PHE A 171 -2.36 16.06 5.18
N SER A 172 -1.45 15.09 5.07
CA SER A 172 -0.25 15.18 4.24
C SER A 172 -0.58 15.38 2.77
N LYS A 173 -1.60 14.67 2.27
CA LYS A 173 -2.14 14.83 0.92
C LYS A 173 -2.82 16.18 0.71
N GLU A 174 -3.51 16.69 1.71
CA GLU A 174 -4.09 18.04 1.64
C GLU A 174 -2.99 19.09 1.50
N VAL A 175 -1.97 19.03 2.35
CA VAL A 175 -0.81 19.94 2.36
C VAL A 175 -0.06 19.94 1.03
N SER A 176 0.13 18.77 0.41
CA SER A 176 0.82 18.68 -0.88
C SER A 176 0.08 19.35 -2.04
N GLY A 177 -1.26 19.40 -1.95
CA GLY A 177 -2.13 20.06 -2.91
C GLY A 177 -2.29 21.57 -2.68
N MET A 178 -1.80 22.11 -1.55
CA MET A 178 -1.87 23.55 -1.28
C MET A 178 -0.81 24.30 -2.09
N GLY A 179 -1.13 25.50 -2.60
CA GLY A 179 -0.14 26.31 -3.32
C GLY A 179 0.97 26.88 -2.42
N ARG A 180 0.63 27.26 -1.18
CA ARG A 180 1.56 27.60 -0.12
C ARG A 180 0.86 27.40 1.23
N PRO A 181 1.18 26.33 1.98
CA PRO A 181 0.54 26.08 3.27
C PRO A 181 0.84 27.19 4.29
N ASP A 182 -0.15 27.52 5.12
CA ASP A 182 0.05 28.35 6.31
C ASP A 182 0.67 27.51 7.43
N LYS A 183 1.89 27.86 7.83
CA LYS A 183 2.61 27.16 8.90
C LYS A 183 1.84 27.11 10.23
N VAL A 184 1.07 28.15 10.55
CA VAL A 184 0.31 28.20 11.79
C VAL A 184 -0.81 27.17 11.74
N LEU A 185 -1.54 27.10 10.62
CA LEU A 185 -2.60 26.13 10.40
C LEU A 185 -2.04 24.71 10.40
N VAL A 186 -0.92 24.48 9.73
CA VAL A 186 -0.27 23.17 9.70
C VAL A 186 0.16 22.74 11.08
N ASN A 187 0.81 23.63 11.84
CA ASN A 187 1.23 23.32 13.20
C ASN A 187 0.05 23.01 14.12
N TRP A 188 -1.05 23.76 13.98
CA TRP A 188 -2.27 23.52 14.74
C TRP A 188 -2.89 22.16 14.40
N LYS A 189 -2.95 21.79 13.11
CA LYS A 189 -3.47 20.48 12.68
C LYS A 189 -2.62 19.31 13.16
N LEU A 190 -1.30 19.40 13.08
CA LEU A 190 -0.41 18.36 13.60
C LEU A 190 -0.56 18.19 15.12
N ASN A 191 -0.71 19.30 15.85
CA ASN A 191 -1.00 19.24 17.28
C ASN A 191 -2.37 18.63 17.56
N GLU A 192 -3.41 18.96 16.76
CA GLU A 192 -4.74 18.35 16.89
C GLU A 192 -4.69 16.83 16.67
N ILE A 193 -3.88 16.36 15.71
CA ILE A 193 -3.65 14.94 15.49
C ILE A 193 -2.94 14.35 16.72
N ARG A 194 -1.81 14.93 17.15
CA ARG A 194 -1.05 14.44 18.32
C ARG A 194 -1.88 14.38 19.60
N ASP A 195 -2.70 15.38 19.86
CA ASP A 195 -3.51 15.47 21.07
C ASP A 195 -4.63 14.41 21.12
N LYS A 196 -5.06 13.90 19.96
CA LYS A 196 -6.04 12.79 19.85
C LYS A 196 -5.42 11.42 20.09
N PHE A 197 -4.11 11.28 19.90
CA PHE A 197 -3.39 10.01 19.99
C PHE A 197 -2.22 10.16 20.97
N PRO A 198 -2.50 10.24 22.29
CA PRO A 198 -1.49 10.51 23.30
C PRO A 198 -0.43 9.40 23.36
N GLU A 199 0.79 9.78 23.74
CA GLU A 199 1.94 8.89 23.97
C GLU A 199 1.54 7.62 24.74
N TYR A 200 1.57 6.46 24.08
CA TYR A 200 1.69 5.20 24.79
C TYR A 200 3.17 5.01 25.14
N SER A 201 3.50 5.28 26.40
CA SER A 201 4.85 5.10 26.94
C SER A 201 5.34 3.67 26.70
N GLY A 202 6.26 3.50 25.73
CA GLY A 202 6.82 2.19 25.35
C GLY A 202 6.73 1.85 23.86
N ASP A 203 6.07 2.67 23.04
CA ASP A 203 5.97 2.41 21.60
C ASP A 203 7.32 2.60 20.89
N LEU A 204 7.83 1.51 20.32
CA LEU A 204 9.02 1.45 19.45
C LEU A 204 9.00 2.52 18.34
N PHE A 205 7.82 3.01 17.97
CA PHE A 205 7.62 3.90 16.84
C PHE A 205 7.33 5.37 17.21
N TYR A 206 7.24 5.72 18.51
CA TYR A 206 6.96 7.12 18.88
C TYR A 206 8.13 8.06 18.54
N ASP A 207 9.37 7.62 18.73
CA ASP A 207 10.56 8.40 18.35
C ASP A 207 10.59 8.70 16.85
N ILE A 208 10.23 7.70 16.03
CA ILE A 208 10.11 7.86 14.57
C ILE A 208 9.02 8.88 14.21
N TYR A 209 7.90 8.87 14.94
CA TYR A 209 6.86 9.88 14.76
C TYR A 209 7.37 11.28 15.09
N LEU A 210 8.16 11.45 16.14
CA LEU A 210 8.73 12.76 16.49
C LEU A 210 9.68 13.26 15.39
N ASP A 211 10.57 12.40 14.89
CA ASP A 211 11.46 12.72 13.76
C ASP A 211 10.64 13.08 12.51
N TRP A 212 9.54 12.36 12.26
CA TRP A 212 8.63 12.68 11.17
C TRP A 212 7.91 14.01 11.36
N ASP A 213 7.36 14.30 12.55
CA ASP A 213 6.63 15.53 12.85
C ASP A 213 7.55 16.75 12.67
N GLU A 214 8.81 16.66 13.14
CA GLU A 214 9.82 17.69 12.92
C GLU A 214 10.13 17.87 11.42
N ALA A 215 10.49 16.79 10.73
CA ALA A 215 10.79 16.81 9.30
C ALA A 215 9.63 17.38 8.48
N PHE A 216 8.38 17.00 8.80
CA PHE A 216 7.19 17.48 8.13
C PHE A 216 6.99 18.98 8.32
N ARG A 217 7.13 19.49 9.54
CA ARG A 217 7.01 20.94 9.83
C ARG A 217 8.05 21.77 9.11
N LEU A 218 9.27 21.25 8.97
CA LEU A 218 10.33 21.90 8.20
C LEU A 218 10.02 21.86 6.69
N LEU A 219 9.61 20.69 6.18
CA LEU A 219 9.30 20.43 4.77
C LEU A 219 8.22 21.37 4.22
N VAL A 220 7.21 21.67 5.03
CA VAL A 220 6.07 22.54 4.66
C VAL A 220 6.50 23.94 4.20
N LYS A 221 7.66 24.45 4.66
CA LYS A 221 8.16 25.79 4.31
C LYS A 221 8.45 25.93 2.81
N ASP A 222 9.24 25.00 2.28
CA ASP A 222 9.88 25.14 0.96
C ASP A 222 9.58 23.95 0.02
N TYR A 223 9.10 22.83 0.57
CA TYR A 223 8.99 21.55 -0.13
C TYR A 223 7.64 20.84 0.11
N HIS A 224 6.59 21.58 0.48
CA HIS A 224 5.23 21.06 0.79
C HIS A 224 4.66 20.09 -0.25
N VAL A 225 5.02 20.23 -1.54
CA VAL A 225 4.61 19.31 -2.61
C VAL A 225 4.99 17.84 -2.34
N PHE A 226 5.97 17.59 -1.46
CA PHE A 226 6.41 16.26 -1.04
C PHE A 226 5.75 15.78 0.26
N ALA A 227 4.84 16.56 0.86
CA ALA A 227 4.17 16.19 2.10
C ALA A 227 3.42 14.84 1.98
N ASP A 228 2.71 14.62 0.88
CA ASP A 228 1.99 13.36 0.59
C ASP A 228 2.93 12.15 0.59
N VAL A 229 4.10 12.28 -0.02
CA VAL A 229 5.12 11.23 -0.07
C VAL A 229 5.61 10.89 1.34
N LEU A 230 5.92 11.92 2.13
CA LEU A 230 6.43 11.76 3.49
C LEU A 230 5.38 11.17 4.44
N GLY A 231 4.14 11.65 4.35
CA GLY A 231 3.02 11.16 5.15
C GLY A 231 2.64 9.74 4.81
N ARG A 232 2.58 9.39 3.51
CA ARG A 232 2.29 8.04 3.06
C ARG A 232 3.35 7.05 3.58
N GLN A 233 4.63 7.37 3.46
CA GLN A 233 5.70 6.50 3.94
C GLN A 233 5.68 6.31 5.45
N PHE A 234 5.41 7.36 6.22
CA PHE A 234 5.22 7.23 7.67
C PHE A 234 4.14 6.20 7.98
N CYS A 235 2.97 6.37 7.37
CA CYS A 235 1.81 5.52 7.62
C CYS A 235 2.05 4.08 7.18
N GLU A 236 2.66 3.86 6.02
CA GLU A 236 3.03 2.53 5.53
C GLU A 236 3.95 1.80 6.52
N ASN A 237 5.02 2.43 6.99
CA ASN A 237 5.98 1.81 7.92
C ASN A 237 5.37 1.62 9.33
N TYR A 238 4.57 2.59 9.79
CA TYR A 238 3.85 2.49 11.06
C TYR A 238 2.90 1.28 11.04
N CYS A 239 2.07 1.15 10.00
CA CYS A 239 1.14 0.03 9.88
C CYS A 239 1.83 -1.34 9.82
N ILE A 240 2.97 -1.49 9.14
CA ILE A 240 3.71 -2.77 9.19
C ILE A 240 4.15 -3.08 10.61
N THR A 241 4.76 -2.09 11.27
CA THR A 241 5.36 -2.27 12.59
C THR A 241 4.30 -2.58 13.64
N THR A 242 3.15 -1.89 13.63
CA THR A 242 2.08 -2.11 14.61
C THR A 242 1.33 -3.43 14.38
N ASN A 243 1.02 -3.78 13.12
CA ASN A 243 0.32 -5.02 12.83
C ASN A 243 1.17 -6.28 13.07
N GLU A 244 2.50 -6.18 12.91
CA GLU A 244 3.40 -7.33 12.92
C GLU A 244 4.43 -7.28 14.06
N CYS A 245 4.27 -6.39 15.06
CA CYS A 245 5.24 -6.19 16.15
C CYS A 245 5.60 -7.49 16.89
N SER A 246 4.63 -8.41 17.03
CA SER A 246 4.80 -9.71 17.70
C SER A 246 4.99 -10.89 16.73
N SER A 247 5.11 -10.62 15.43
CA SER A 247 5.11 -11.65 14.39
C SER A 247 6.51 -12.19 14.16
N SER A 248 6.70 -13.51 14.34
CA SER A 248 7.96 -14.16 13.98
C SER A 248 8.16 -14.22 12.47
N GLU A 249 7.08 -14.37 11.71
CA GLU A 249 7.07 -14.50 10.25
C GLU A 249 7.53 -13.21 9.56
N TYR A 250 7.03 -12.06 10.02
CA TYR A 250 7.32 -10.75 9.41
C TYR A 250 8.40 -9.96 10.16
N SER A 251 9.07 -10.54 11.15
CA SER A 251 10.08 -9.86 11.98
C SER A 251 11.19 -9.17 11.17
N SER A 252 11.70 -9.82 10.11
CA SER A 252 12.72 -9.24 9.22
C SER A 252 12.19 -8.07 8.39
N LEU A 253 10.91 -8.13 7.98
CA LEU A 253 10.24 -7.08 7.24
C LEU A 253 9.96 -5.86 8.12
N VAL A 254 9.50 -6.09 9.35
CA VAL A 254 9.30 -5.05 10.37
C VAL A 254 10.61 -4.32 10.66
N GLN A 255 11.69 -5.07 10.91
CA GLN A 255 13.00 -4.48 11.15
C GLN A 255 13.48 -3.67 9.94
N CYS A 256 13.29 -4.20 8.73
CA CYS A 256 13.67 -3.48 7.51
C CYS A 256 12.85 -2.19 7.31
N ALA A 257 11.54 -2.23 7.54
CA ALA A 257 10.65 -1.07 7.45
C ALA A 257 11.06 0.01 8.46
N HIS A 258 11.29 -0.40 9.71
CA HIS A 258 11.73 0.47 10.80
C HIS A 258 13.08 1.13 10.50
N ASP A 259 14.11 0.34 10.19
CA ASP A 259 15.49 0.83 10.05
C ASP A 259 15.66 1.72 8.82
N ASP A 260 15.09 1.31 7.68
CA ASP A 260 15.16 2.07 6.44
C ASP A 260 14.45 3.42 6.60
N TYR A 261 13.27 3.42 7.22
CA TYR A 261 12.53 4.65 7.42
C TYR A 261 13.17 5.58 8.46
N SER A 262 13.64 5.04 9.59
CA SER A 262 14.31 5.82 10.64
C SER A 262 15.54 6.55 10.12
N LEU A 263 16.35 5.88 9.29
CA LEU A 263 17.52 6.51 8.68
C LEU A 263 17.10 7.63 7.71
N LYS A 264 16.13 7.35 6.84
CA LYS A 264 15.66 8.29 5.81
C LYS A 264 15.01 9.53 6.41
N ILE A 265 14.15 9.38 7.42
CA ILE A 265 13.45 10.52 8.02
C ILE A 265 14.43 11.45 8.74
N LYS A 266 15.46 10.87 9.36
CA LYS A 266 16.55 11.61 9.97
C LYS A 266 17.39 12.36 8.94
N GLU A 267 17.78 11.72 7.83
CA GLU A 267 18.49 12.38 6.74
C GLU A 267 17.69 13.56 6.14
N ILE A 268 16.36 13.41 6.04
CA ILE A 268 15.45 14.48 5.61
C ILE A 268 15.42 15.61 6.64
N SER A 269 15.25 15.29 7.93
CA SER A 269 15.21 16.29 9.00
C SER A 269 16.51 17.08 9.06
N ASP A 270 17.66 16.39 9.07
CA ASP A 270 19.00 16.99 9.06
C ASP A 270 19.21 17.90 7.84
N PHE A 271 18.78 17.47 6.64
CA PHE A 271 18.86 18.27 5.43
C PHE A 271 18.03 19.56 5.53
N LEU A 272 16.83 19.48 6.11
CA LEU A 272 15.91 20.60 6.22
C LEU A 272 16.27 21.56 7.38
N ALA A 273 16.94 21.06 8.42
CA ALA A 273 17.36 21.84 9.59
C ALA A 273 18.63 22.66 9.34
N ASP A 274 19.48 22.27 8.37
CA ASP A 274 20.71 22.98 8.00
C ASP A 274 20.42 24.26 7.18
N ASP A 275 19.70 25.21 7.79
CA ASP A 275 19.38 26.55 7.23
C ASP A 275 20.67 27.39 7.01
N ASP A 276 21.82 27.02 7.62
CA ASP A 276 23.06 27.82 7.63
C ASP A 276 24.06 27.50 6.50
N ASN A 277 24.06 26.30 5.92
CA ASN A 277 24.92 25.99 4.76
C ASN A 277 24.39 26.53 3.42
N PHE A 278 23.09 26.87 3.34
CA PHE A 278 22.45 27.28 2.09
C PHE A 278 21.84 28.68 2.11
N SER A 279 21.63 29.34 3.26
CA SER A 279 21.03 30.69 3.32
C SER A 279 21.89 31.82 2.71
N LYS A 280 23.17 31.58 2.38
CA LYS A 280 24.04 32.60 1.75
C LYS A 280 24.16 32.51 0.22
N LYS A 281 23.56 31.51 -0.42
CA LYS A 281 23.40 31.45 -1.88
C LYS A 281 22.04 30.84 -2.15
N LEU A 282 21.19 31.52 -2.93
CA LEU A 282 19.94 30.95 -3.47
C LEU A 282 20.11 29.44 -3.67
N PRO A 283 19.25 28.57 -3.09
CA PRO A 283 19.38 27.13 -3.22
C PRO A 283 19.62 26.83 -4.69
N GLY A 284 20.82 26.36 -4.99
CA GLY A 284 21.20 26.10 -6.36
C GLY A 284 20.35 24.94 -6.88
N LYS A 285 20.10 24.87 -8.18
CA LYS A 285 19.44 23.71 -8.82
C LYS A 285 20.01 22.34 -8.40
N ASN A 286 21.23 22.31 -7.85
CA ASN A 286 21.88 21.11 -7.33
C ASN A 286 21.41 20.69 -5.92
N SER A 287 21.06 21.62 -5.02
CA SER A 287 20.53 21.29 -3.68
C SER A 287 19.09 20.79 -3.77
N ASP A 288 18.26 21.44 -4.58
CA ASP A 288 16.89 20.98 -4.84
C ASP A 288 16.89 19.61 -5.52
N LYS A 289 17.81 19.38 -6.47
CA LYS A 289 17.96 18.07 -7.09
C LYS A 289 18.37 17.01 -6.07
N ALA A 290 19.30 17.31 -5.17
CA ALA A 290 19.72 16.37 -4.13
C ALA A 290 18.55 16.03 -3.19
N PHE A 291 17.78 17.02 -2.76
CA PHE A 291 16.60 16.80 -1.93
C PHE A 291 15.52 15.99 -2.65
N ILE A 292 15.24 16.30 -3.91
CA ILE A 292 14.29 15.54 -4.72
C ILE A 292 14.73 14.08 -4.86
N GLU A 293 16.02 13.82 -5.08
CA GLU A 293 16.55 12.45 -5.14
C GLU A 293 16.49 11.75 -3.78
N LEU A 294 16.72 12.47 -2.67
CA LEU A 294 16.52 11.95 -1.31
C LEU A 294 15.06 11.54 -1.08
N ILE A 295 14.10 12.43 -1.36
CA ILE A 295 12.67 12.13 -1.23
C ILE A 295 12.25 10.97 -2.15
N LYS A 296 12.75 10.94 -3.39
CA LYS A 296 12.49 9.82 -4.32
C LYS A 296 13.08 8.51 -3.82
N SER A 297 14.24 8.53 -3.17
CA SER A 297 14.83 7.33 -2.58
C SER A 297 13.99 6.76 -1.44
N CYS A 298 13.12 7.60 -0.86
CA CYS A 298 12.17 7.17 0.15
C CYS A 298 10.95 6.46 -0.44
N ASN A 299 10.67 6.56 -1.74
CA ASN A 299 9.75 5.63 -2.39
C ASN A 299 10.38 4.24 -2.30
N ASN A 300 9.97 3.49 -1.27
CA ASN A 300 10.54 2.23 -0.76
C ASN A 300 10.43 1.06 -1.76
N SER A 301 10.82 1.27 -3.01
CA SER A 301 11.05 0.23 -3.99
C SER A 301 11.89 -0.88 -3.36
N LEU A 302 11.30 -2.07 -3.31
CA LEU A 302 11.96 -3.26 -2.79
C LEU A 302 13.23 -3.54 -3.60
N ASN A 303 14.39 -3.13 -3.06
CA ASN A 303 15.67 -3.62 -3.56
C ASN A 303 15.86 -5.04 -3.00
N VAL A 304 15.26 -6.01 -3.71
CA VAL A 304 15.27 -7.45 -3.39
C VAL A 304 16.69 -8.00 -3.16
N THR A 305 17.73 -7.32 -3.66
CA THR A 305 19.13 -7.70 -3.42
C THR A 305 19.60 -7.56 -1.98
N LYS A 306 18.96 -6.72 -1.13
CA LYS A 306 19.30 -6.58 0.29
C LYS A 306 18.53 -7.52 1.20
N LEU A 307 17.39 -8.01 0.75
CA LEU A 307 16.57 -8.92 1.53
C LEU A 307 16.86 -10.34 1.09
N LYS A 308 17.67 -11.06 1.87
CA LYS A 308 17.46 -12.50 2.01
C LYS A 308 16.12 -12.65 2.76
N MET A 309 15.02 -12.45 2.04
CA MET A 309 13.72 -12.79 2.60
C MET A 309 13.69 -14.29 2.68
N ASP A 310 13.64 -14.80 3.91
CA ASP A 310 13.18 -16.13 4.16
C ASP A 310 11.77 -16.20 3.57
N THR A 311 11.63 -16.91 2.45
CA THR A 311 10.35 -17.49 2.07
C THR A 311 9.76 -18.14 3.34
N PRO A 312 8.47 -17.95 3.65
CA PRO A 312 7.82 -18.72 4.70
C PRO A 312 8.25 -20.16 4.52
N SER A 313 8.88 -20.73 5.55
CA SER A 313 9.43 -22.07 5.46
C SER A 313 8.32 -22.98 4.96
N ASP A 314 8.52 -23.62 3.82
CA ASP A 314 7.67 -24.70 3.33
C ASP A 314 7.54 -25.72 4.46
N GLY A 315 6.45 -25.60 5.20
CA GLY A 315 6.04 -26.51 6.24
C GLY A 315 5.61 -27.79 5.55
N SER A 316 6.57 -28.65 5.28
CA SER A 316 6.43 -30.09 5.09
C SER A 316 5.38 -30.54 4.05
N LEU A 317 5.83 -30.76 2.82
CA LEU A 317 5.47 -31.97 2.08
C LEU A 317 6.75 -32.77 1.85
N LEU A 318 7.21 -33.44 2.91
CA LEU A 318 8.11 -34.57 2.81
C LEU A 318 7.40 -35.81 3.35
N LEU A 319 7.24 -36.77 2.44
CA LEU A 319 6.69 -38.14 2.54
C LEU A 319 5.18 -38.28 2.33
#